data_AF-A0A0Q8QQ26-F1
#
_entry.id   AF-A0A0Q8QQ26-F1
#
_cell.length_a   1.000
_cell.length_b   1.000
_cell.length_c   1.000
_cell.angle_alpha   90.00
_cell.angle_beta   90.00
_cell.angle_gamma   90.00
#
_symmetry.space_group_name_H-M   'P 1'
#
loop_
_entity.id
_entity.type
_entity.pdbx_description
1 polymer ?
#
loop_
_entity_poly.entity_id
_entity_poly.type
_entity_poly.pdbx_seq_one_letter_code
_entity_poly.pdbx_strand_id
1 'polypeptide(L)'
;MTVEISYFARAATGGLPVAAEPGQDGTAAEAQSVSISATPALSGATPDGQTALSLIGTEAFRYEYSQAGSVAAVANSNYVGAGERMWLTPRSGWKFSLRTA
;
A
#
# COMPACT_ATOMS: atom_id res chain seq x y z
N MET A 1 -5.28 -3.80 15.10
CA MET A 1 -4.99 -3.05 13.86
C MET A 1 -5.33 -3.84 12.60
N THR A 2 -6.08 -3.22 11.68
CA THR A 2 -6.21 -3.70 10.29
C THR A 2 -5.70 -2.62 9.35
N VAL A 3 -4.88 -3.01 8.38
CA VAL A 3 -4.37 -2.12 7.33
C VAL A 3 -4.86 -2.63 5.99
N GLU A 4 -5.53 -1.77 5.24
CA GLU A 4 -5.94 -2.02 3.87
C GLU A 4 -4.88 -1.52 2.90
N ILE A 5 -4.48 -2.36 1.95
CA ILE A 5 -3.54 -2.05 0.88
C ILE A 5 -4.30 -2.14 -0.44
N SER A 6 -4.43 -1.02 -1.14
CA SER A 6 -5.15 -0.95 -2.40
C SER A 6 -4.16 -0.75 -3.55
N TYR A 7 -4.28 -1.54 -4.61
CA TYR A 7 -3.44 -1.45 -5.81
C TYR A 7 -4.27 -0.90 -6.98
N PHE A 8 -3.71 0.05 -7.72
CA PHE A 8 -4.40 0.70 -8.82
C PHE A 8 -3.57 0.58 -10.09
N ALA A 9 -4.13 -0.09 -11.09
CA ALA A 9 -3.55 -0.20 -12.42
C ALA A 9 -4.00 0.97 -13.31
N ARG A 10 -3.24 1.26 -14.37
CA ARG A 10 -3.64 2.24 -15.37
C ARG A 10 -4.87 1.73 -16.11
N ALA A 11 -5.96 2.50 -16.12
CA ALA A 11 -7.03 2.28 -17.09
C ALA A 11 -6.47 2.48 -18.51
N ALA A 12 -6.71 1.55 -19.41
CA ALA A 12 -6.16 1.56 -20.78
C ALA A 12 -6.78 2.62 -21.71
N THR A 13 -7.41 3.67 -21.18
CA THR A 13 -8.10 4.69 -21.96
C THR A 13 -7.16 5.82 -22.34
N GLY A 14 -6.86 5.94 -23.64
CA GLY A 14 -5.93 6.90 -24.25
C GLY A 14 -6.37 8.37 -24.20
N GLY A 15 -6.54 8.93 -22.99
CA GLY A 15 -6.74 10.36 -22.72
C GLY A 15 -5.64 10.92 -21.83
N LEU A 16 -5.40 12.23 -21.93
CA LEU A 16 -4.33 12.98 -21.25
C LEU A 16 -4.31 12.77 -19.71
N PRO A 17 -3.12 12.78 -19.07
CA PRO A 17 -3.00 12.48 -17.64
C PRO A 17 -3.49 13.67 -16.80
N VAL A 18 -4.74 13.65 -16.37
CA VAL A 18 -5.18 14.43 -15.21
C VAL A 18 -4.77 13.64 -13.99
N ALA A 19 -4.20 14.31 -12.98
CA ALA A 19 -3.95 13.74 -11.65
C ALA A 19 -5.30 13.47 -10.97
N ALA A 20 -6.05 12.50 -11.47
CA ALA A 20 -7.21 11.95 -10.81
C ALA A 20 -6.72 11.05 -9.68
N GLU A 21 -7.35 11.15 -8.51
CA GLU A 21 -7.20 10.11 -7.49
C GLU A 21 -7.32 8.73 -8.18
N PRO A 22 -6.37 7.82 -7.95
CA PRO A 22 -6.44 6.48 -8.52
C PRO A 22 -7.77 5.85 -8.12
N GLY A 23 -8.70 5.72 -9.07
CA GLY A 23 -10.08 5.28 -8.80
C GLY A 23 -11.20 6.01 -9.56
N GLN A 24 -10.92 7.13 -10.23
CA GLN A 24 -11.96 7.83 -11.02
C GLN A 24 -12.20 7.25 -12.43
N ASP A 25 -11.33 6.36 -12.93
CA ASP A 25 -11.50 5.68 -14.22
C ASP A 25 -11.64 4.15 -14.03
N GLY A 26 -12.83 3.72 -13.61
CA GLY A 26 -13.49 2.50 -14.09
C GLY A 26 -12.98 1.11 -13.70
N THR A 27 -11.73 0.91 -13.25
CA THR A 27 -11.25 -0.41 -12.80
C THR A 27 -10.06 -0.26 -11.84
N ALA A 28 -10.31 0.28 -10.64
CA ALA A 28 -9.36 0.10 -9.54
C ALA A 28 -9.25 -1.40 -9.22
N ALA A 29 -8.02 -1.93 -9.21
CA ALA A 29 -7.78 -3.36 -9.03
C ALA A 29 -8.07 -3.78 -7.57
N GLU A 30 -8.18 -5.09 -7.38
CA GLU A 30 -8.47 -5.77 -6.10
C GLU A 30 -7.66 -5.18 -4.93
N ALA A 31 -8.37 -4.65 -3.92
CA ALA A 31 -7.76 -4.20 -2.67
C ALA A 31 -7.46 -5.42 -1.78
N GLN A 32 -6.23 -5.53 -1.28
CA GLN A 32 -5.81 -6.55 -0.34
C GLN A 32 -5.86 -6.00 1.09
N SER A 33 -6.64 -6.64 1.96
CA SER A 33 -6.67 -6.30 3.39
C SER A 33 -5.71 -7.16 4.19
N VAL A 34 -4.86 -6.54 5.01
CA VAL A 34 -3.89 -7.21 5.88
C VAL A 34 -4.23 -6.90 7.34
N SER A 35 -4.64 -7.93 8.08
CA SER A 35 -4.89 -7.84 9.52
C SER A 35 -3.59 -8.02 10.30
N ILE A 36 -3.33 -7.13 11.26
CA ILE A 36 -2.10 -7.11 12.04
C ILE A 36 -2.42 -7.57 13.46
N SER A 37 -2.11 -8.83 13.72
CA SER A 37 -2.21 -9.48 15.03
C SER A 37 -0.85 -9.99 15.54
N ALA A 38 0.11 -10.20 14.63
CA ALA A 38 1.50 -10.59 14.94
C ALA A 38 2.46 -9.63 14.23
N THR A 39 3.56 -9.26 14.91
CA THR A 39 4.59 -8.39 14.34
C THR A 39 5.83 -9.19 13.95
N PRO A 40 6.36 -9.05 12.71
CA PRO A 40 5.84 -8.24 11.61
C PRO A 40 4.75 -8.94 10.79
N ALA A 41 3.75 -8.17 10.35
CA ALA A 41 2.82 -8.61 9.31
C ALA A 41 3.44 -8.32 7.93
N LEU A 42 3.28 -9.25 6.99
CA LEU A 42 3.80 -9.11 5.63
C LEU A 42 2.65 -9.16 4.62
N SER A 43 2.65 -8.22 3.67
CA SER A 43 1.72 -8.26 2.55
C SER A 43 2.13 -9.31 1.50
N GLY A 44 1.24 -9.53 0.53
CA GLY A 44 1.62 -10.15 -0.73
C GLY A 44 2.66 -9.31 -1.50
N ALA A 45 3.26 -9.90 -2.53
CA ALA A 45 4.04 -9.15 -3.49
C ALA A 45 3.14 -8.18 -4.26
N THR A 46 3.59 -6.95 -4.44
CA THR A 46 2.92 -5.95 -5.28
C THR A 46 2.82 -6.51 -6.70
N PRO A 47 1.62 -6.61 -7.27
CA PRO A 47 1.44 -7.11 -8.63
C PRO A 47 2.15 -6.24 -9.68
N ASP A 48 2.43 -6.81 -10.85
CA ASP A 48 2.88 -6.06 -12.02
C ASP A 48 1.78 -5.12 -12.56
N GLY A 49 2.19 -4.09 -13.31
CA GLY A 49 1.27 -3.19 -14.03
C GLY A 49 0.51 -2.18 -13.17
N GLN A 50 0.83 -2.11 -11.87
CA GLN A 50 0.26 -1.11 -10.96
C GLN A 50 0.91 0.25 -11.21
N THR A 51 0.11 1.32 -11.14
CA THR A 51 0.53 2.71 -11.29
C THR A 51 0.46 3.52 -10.01
N ALA A 52 -0.41 3.13 -9.08
CA ALA A 52 -0.47 3.72 -7.75
C ALA A 52 -0.80 2.63 -6.73
N LEU A 53 -0.43 2.89 -5.48
CA LEU A 53 -0.86 2.08 -4.35
C LEU A 53 -1.23 3.00 -3.20
N SER A 54 -2.19 2.56 -2.37
CA SER A 54 -2.51 3.24 -1.12
C SER A 54 -2.49 2.31 0.08
N LEU A 55 -2.13 2.85 1.25
CA LEU A 55 -2.31 2.20 2.54
C LEU A 55 -3.19 3.04 3.45
N ILE A 56 -4.09 2.41 4.17
CA ILE A 56 -4.87 3.05 5.25
C ILE A 56 -5.06 2.07 6.39
N GLY A 57 -4.91 2.55 7.63
CA GLY A 57 -5.03 1.73 8.84
C GLY A 57 -6.12 2.25 9.77
N THR A 58 -6.76 1.35 10.50
CA THR A 58 -7.69 1.72 11.59
C THR A 58 -6.98 2.34 12.80
N GLU A 59 -5.68 2.08 12.93
CA GLU A 59 -4.80 2.54 14.00
C GLU A 59 -3.49 3.03 13.36
N ALA A 60 -2.69 3.79 14.11
CA ALA A 60 -1.40 4.26 13.61
C ALA A 60 -0.44 3.09 13.41
N PHE A 61 0.28 3.10 12.29
CA PHE A 61 1.16 2.01 11.90
C PHE A 61 2.47 2.48 11.32
N ARG A 62 3.41 1.54 11.30
CA ARG A 62 4.71 1.71 10.67
C ARG A 62 4.88 0.70 9.56
N TYR A 63 5.51 1.12 8.47
CA TYR A 63 5.76 0.24 7.33
C TYR A 63 7.15 0.40 6.71
N GLU A 64 7.62 -0.72 6.18
CA GLU A 64 8.74 -0.80 5.24
C GLU A 64 8.23 -1.37 3.94
N TYR A 65 8.67 -0.79 2.82
CA TYR A 65 8.36 -1.28 1.48
C TYR A 65 9.67 -1.72 0.83
N SER A 66 9.84 -3.01 0.61
CA SER A 66 11.10 -3.55 0.09
C SER A 66 10.91 -4.85 -0.70
N GLN A 67 11.86 -5.14 -1.59
CA GLN A 67 11.88 -6.38 -2.36
C GLN A 67 12.28 -7.60 -1.50
N ALA A 68 13.18 -7.40 -0.54
CA ALA A 68 13.68 -8.45 0.35
C ALA A 68 12.72 -8.78 1.51
N GLY A 69 11.68 -7.97 1.73
CA GLY A 69 10.78 -8.11 2.87
C GLY A 69 11.43 -7.71 4.20
N SER A 70 12.29 -6.70 4.19
CA SER A 70 12.88 -6.11 5.39
C SER A 70 11.80 -5.79 6.42
N VAL A 71 12.06 -6.17 7.67
CA VAL A 71 11.12 -6.03 8.77
C VAL A 71 11.01 -4.57 9.20
N ALA A 72 9.80 -4.05 9.30
CA ALA A 72 9.57 -2.70 9.82
C ALA A 72 10.13 -2.54 11.25
N ALA A 73 11.08 -1.63 11.42
CA ALA A 73 11.63 -1.20 12.69
C ALA A 73 10.75 -0.12 13.36
N VAL A 74 10.65 -0.14 14.69
CA VAL A 74 9.85 0.86 15.44
C VAL A 74 10.38 2.28 15.25
N ALA A 75 11.69 2.49 15.25
CA ALA A 75 12.24 3.84 15.29
C ALA A 75 12.41 4.49 13.90
N ASN A 76 12.58 3.68 12.85
CA ASN A 76 13.14 4.17 11.58
C ASN A 76 12.21 3.98 10.37
N SER A 77 11.12 3.23 10.54
CA SER A 77 10.20 2.96 9.44
C SER A 77 9.24 4.12 9.26
N ASN A 78 8.74 4.23 8.04
CA ASN A 78 7.71 5.20 7.67
C ASN A 78 6.49 5.04 8.57
N TYR A 79 5.96 6.17 9.05
CA TYR A 79 4.82 6.23 9.96
C TYR A 79 3.59 6.75 9.20
N VAL A 80 2.44 6.14 9.48
CA VAL A 80 1.14 6.58 8.97
C VAL A 80 0.19 6.71 10.16
N GLY A 81 -0.48 7.85 10.27
CA GLY A 81 -1.45 8.10 11.33
C GLY A 81 -2.69 7.20 11.24
N ALA A 82 -3.41 7.08 12.35
CA ALA A 82 -4.69 6.35 12.35
C ALA A 82 -5.69 7.04 11.39
N GLY A 83 -6.30 6.26 10.48
CA GLY A 83 -7.22 6.77 9.47
C GLY A 83 -6.57 7.59 8.35
N GLU A 84 -5.25 7.77 8.36
CA GLU A 84 -4.53 8.47 7.31
C GLU A 84 -4.31 7.55 6.12
N ARG A 85 -4.57 8.06 4.92
CA ARG A 85 -4.26 7.35 3.68
C ARG A 85 -2.95 7.83 3.12
N MET A 86 -2.01 6.91 2.97
CA MET A 86 -0.74 7.16 2.30
C MET A 86 -0.77 6.64 0.88
N TRP A 87 -0.20 7.41 -0.05
CA TRP A 87 -0.04 7.05 -1.46
C TRP A 87 1.43 6.84 -1.80
N LEU A 88 1.73 5.79 -2.55
CA LEU A 88 3.08 5.43 -2.97
C LEU A 88 3.09 4.99 -4.43
N THR A 89 4.24 5.18 -5.09
CA THR A 89 4.49 4.59 -6.40
C THR A 89 4.79 3.09 -6.24
N PRO A 90 3.99 2.20 -6.85
CA PRO A 90 4.19 0.77 -6.72
C PRO A 90 5.45 0.31 -7.43
N ARG A 91 6.07 -0.74 -6.88
CA ARG A 91 7.21 -1.44 -7.47
C ARG A 91 6.87 -2.93 -7.51
N SER A 92 6.86 -3.52 -8.70
CA SER A 92 6.55 -4.94 -8.85
C SER A 92 7.47 -5.82 -8.00
N GLY A 93 6.91 -6.83 -7.36
CA GLY A 93 7.63 -7.78 -6.52
C GLY A 93 8.00 -7.26 -5.13
N TRP A 94 7.74 -5.98 -4.82
CA TRP A 94 7.98 -5.42 -3.48
C TRP A 94 6.84 -5.75 -2.52
N LYS A 95 7.16 -5.83 -1.23
CA LYS A 95 6.23 -6.21 -0.17
C LYS A 95 6.25 -5.18 0.94
N PHE A 96 5.11 -5.04 1.59
CA PHE A 96 5.00 -4.29 2.84
C PHE A 96 5.34 -5.19 4.02
N SER A 97 6.23 -4.72 4.88
CA SER A 97 6.29 -5.15 6.27
C SER A 97 5.61 -4.10 7.13
N LEU A 98 4.66 -4.54 7.95
CA LEU A 98 3.80 -3.68 8.73
C LEU A 98 3.86 -4.04 10.22
N ARG A 99 3.73 -3.04 11.08
CA ARG A 99 3.56 -3.20 12.53
C ARG A 99 2.80 -2.03 13.13
N THR A 100 2.20 -2.26 14.29
CA THR A 100 1.61 -1.19 15.10
C THR A 100 2.69 -0.19 15.50
N ALA A 101 2.36 1.10 15.45
CA ALA A 101 3.29 2.20 15.71
C ALA A 101 3.60 2.42 17.19
#